data_AF-A0A3A4NJL6-F1
#
_entry.id   AF-A0A3A4NJL6-F1
#
_cell.length_a   1.000
_cell.length_b   1.000
_cell.length_c   1.000
_cell.angle_alpha   90.00
_cell.angle_beta   90.00
_cell.angle_gamma   90.00
#
_symmetry.space_group_name_H-M   'P 1'
#
loop_
_entity.id
_entity.type
_entity.pdbx_description
1 polymer ?
#
loop_
_entity_poly.entity_id
_entity_poly.type
_entity_poly.pdbx_seq_one_letter_code
_entity_poly.pdbx_strand_id
1 'polypeptide(L)' 'GNPHSSIFDSQYTRVIDGTLVKILSWYDNEWGFSNRVIDLINKIS' A
#
# COMPACT_ATOMS: atom_id res chain seq x y z
N GLY A 1 0.03 -14.03 -3.96
CA GLY A 1 0.67 -12.87 -3.30
C GLY A 1 -0.29 -12.21 -2.34
N ASN A 2 0.09 -11.07 -1.76
CA ASN A 2 -0.80 -10.28 -0.89
C ASN A 2 -1.65 -9.31 -1.74
N PRO A 3 -3.00 -9.36 -1.69
CA PRO A 3 -3.84 -8.60 -2.61
C PRO A 3 -3.99 -7.11 -2.24
N HIS A 4 -3.51 -6.70 -1.07
CA HIS A 4 -3.60 -5.31 -0.64
C HIS A 4 -2.62 -4.45 -1.43
N SER A 5 -3.06 -3.25 -1.80
CA SER A 5 -2.21 -2.27 -2.50
C SER A 5 -1.16 -1.62 -1.61
N SER A 6 -1.29 -1.75 -0.30
CA SER A 6 -0.45 -1.09 0.69
C SER A 6 -0.66 -1.77 2.05
N ILE A 7 0.42 -2.10 2.74
CA ILE A 7 0.44 -2.74 4.06
C ILE A 7 1.34 -1.89 4.94
N PHE A 8 0.70 -1.12 5.82
CA PHE A 8 1.38 -0.20 6.71
C PHE A 8 2.27 -0.93 7.72
N ASP A 9 3.51 -0.47 7.87
CA ASP A 9 4.45 -0.95 8.87
C ASP A 9 4.62 0.10 9.99
N SER A 10 3.90 -0.15 11.09
CA SER A 10 3.89 0.76 12.23
C SER A 10 5.23 0.81 12.96
N GLN A 11 6.04 -0.24 12.91
CA GLN A 11 7.31 -0.31 13.63
C GLN A 11 8.37 0.64 13.04
N TYR A 12 8.24 0.96 11.75
CA TYR A 12 9.12 1.90 11.06
C TYR A 12 8.58 3.34 11.04
N THR A 13 7.42 3.60 11.66
CA THR A 13 6.83 4.94 11.70
C THR A 13 7.50 5.81 12.75
N ARG A 14 7.90 7.02 12.36
CA ARG A 14 8.59 7.97 13.26
C ARG A 14 8.19 9.41 12.97
N VAL A 15 8.14 10.22 14.02
CA VAL A 15 8.11 11.70 13.92
C VAL A 15 9.55 12.20 14.09
N ILE A 16 10.00 13.01 13.14
CA ILE A 16 11.33 13.60 13.06
C ILE A 16 11.16 15.12 13.22
N ASP A 17 11.98 15.74 14.07
CA ASP A 17 11.99 17.18 14.33
C ASP A 17 10.60 17.80 14.62
N GLY A 18 9.76 17.03 15.32
CA GLY A 18 8.44 17.44 15.80
C GLY A 18 7.33 17.54 14.75
N THR A 19 7.65 17.62 13.46
CA THR A 19 6.64 17.87 12.41
C THR A 19 6.76 16.96 11.18
N LEU A 20 7.89 16.32 10.92
CA LEU A 20 8.06 15.43 9.77
C LEU A 20 7.70 13.99 10.13
N VAL A 21 6.65 13.44 9.53
CA VAL A 21 6.25 12.04 9.76
C VAL A 21 6.82 11.14 8.66
N LYS A 22 7.68 10.20 9.06
CA LYS A 22 8.14 9.10 8.21
C LYS A 22 7.23 7.91 8.41
N ILE A 23 6.66 7.39 7.33
CA ILE A 23 5.89 6.15 7.29
C ILE A 23 6.53 5.17 6.31
N LEU A 24 6.30 3.88 6.51
CA LEU A 24 6.69 2.83 5.58
C LEU A 24 5.49 1.95 5.29
N SER A 25 5.35 1.55 4.03
CA SER A 25 4.32 0.61 3.61
C SER A 25 4.89 -0.35 2.57
N TRP A 26 4.55 -1.63 2.72
CA TRP A 26 4.89 -2.67 1.78
C TRP A 26 3.74 -2.94 0.82
N TYR A 27 4.04 -3.39 -0.38
CA TYR A 27 3.05 -3.94 -1.28
C TYR A 27 3.68 -5.03 -2.14
N ASP A 28 2.86 -6.01 -2.49
CA ASP A 28 3.21 -7.02 -3.48
C ASP A 28 3.02 -6.39 -4.87
N ASN A 29 4.13 -6.10 -5.55
CA ASN A 29 4.15 -5.35 -6.81
C ASN A 29 3.48 -6.10 -7.96
N GLU A 30 3.45 -7.43 -7.92
CA GLU A 30 2.78 -8.24 -8.92
C GLU A 30 1.32 -8.47 -8.53
N TRP A 31 1.09 -9.05 -7.35
CA TRP A 31 -0.24 -9.51 -6.99
C TRP A 31 -1.17 -8.37 -6.58
N GLY A 32 -0.67 -7.40 -5.80
CA GLY A 32 -1.46 -6.25 -5.37
C GLY A 32 -1.95 -5.42 -6.56
N PHE A 33 -1.09 -5.23 -7.57
CA PHE A 33 -1.44 -4.52 -8.80
C PHE A 33 -2.46 -5.29 -9.64
N SER A 34 -2.23 -6.58 -9.89
CA SER A 34 -3.17 -7.41 -10.66
C SER A 34 -4.59 -7.41 -10.08
N ASN A 35 -4.74 -7.45 -8.76
CA ASN A 35 -6.04 -7.37 -8.11
C ASN A 35 -6.72 -6.00 -8.34
N ARG A 36 -5.97 -4.89 -8.31
CA ARG A 36 -6.53 -3.56 -8.62
C ARG A 36 -6.97 -3.41 -10.07
N VAL A 37 -6.30 -4.08 -11.01
CA VAL A 37 -6.72 -4.11 -12.41
C VAL A 37 -8.07 -4.82 -12.55
N ILE A 38 -8.26 -5.96 -11.88
CA ILE A 38 -9.55 -6.68 -11.88
C ILE A 38 -10.66 -5.82 -11.26
N ASP A 39 -10.39 -5.18 -10.12
CA ASP A 39 -11.35 -4.26 -9.48
C ASP A 39 -11.74 -3.11 -10.41
N LEU A 40 -10.78 -2.57 -11.19
CA LEU A 40 -11.06 -1.53 -12.16
C LEU A 40 -11.95 -2.03 -13.30
N ILE A 41 -11.65 -3.21 -13.87
CA ILE A 41 -12.45 -3.83 -14.93
C ILE A 41 -13.90 -4.01 -14.47
N ASN A 42 -14.10 -4.50 -13.25
CA ASN A 42 -15.44 -4.68 -12.66
C ASN A 42 -16.19 -3.37 -12.42
N LYS A 43 -15.50 -2.23 -12.31
CA LYS A 43 -16.12 -0.91 -12.14
C LYS A 43 -16.52 -0.25 -13.44
N ILE A 44 -15.89 -0.62 -14.56
CA ILE A 44 -16.11 0.00 -15.88
C ILE A 44 -16.96 -0.86 -16.81
N SER A 45 -17.17 -2.13 -16.47
CA SER A 45 -18.05 -3.06 -17.18
C SER A 45 -19.48 -2.94 -16.66
#